data_AF-A0A849Z9K7-F1
#
_entry.id   AF-A0A849Z9K7-F1
#
_cell.length_a   1.000
_cell.length_b   1.000
_cell.length_c   1.000
_cell.angle_alpha   90.00
_cell.angle_beta   90.00
_cell.angle_gamma   90.00
#
_symmetry.space_group_name_H-M   'P 1'
#
loop_
_entity.id
_entity.type
_entity.pdbx_description
1 polymer ?
#
loop_
_entity_poly.entity_id
_entity_poly.type
_entity_poly.pdbx_seq_one_letter_code
_entity_poly.pdbx_strand_id
1 'polypeptide(L)'
;MRTEGTAGLKDDFVEIFNPTASPIDLAGYVISARSPTSNKGSDMERFVGASGQEIPAYGHLLVAGDSFDDTAEDATFLGGISLGNDTLVFLSKDGARLDVVCVCADHCAEPSWAECGGVLMENPATAVPKDISLHRVPPCVDTDNPVDFVAGDSSPLGLTSPPTPP
;
A
#
# COMPACT_ATOMS: atom_id res chain seq x y z
N MET A 1 2.93 -3.84 -1.20
CA MET A 1 1.93 -3.29 -2.15
C MET A 1 2.25 -3.75 -3.57
N ARG A 2 1.22 -3.86 -4.41
CA ARG A 2 1.31 -4.16 -5.85
C ARG A 2 0.36 -3.24 -6.62
N THR A 3 0.75 -2.81 -7.82
CA THR A 3 -0.03 -1.88 -8.68
C THR A 3 -0.46 -2.48 -10.01
N GLU A 4 -0.11 -3.74 -10.25
CA GLU A 4 -0.71 -4.61 -11.26
C GLU A 4 -0.32 -6.05 -10.92
N GLY A 5 -1.26 -6.98 -10.93
CA GLY A 5 -1.00 -8.40 -10.75
C GLY A 5 -1.33 -9.24 -11.98
N THR A 6 -1.38 -10.56 -11.82
CA THR A 6 -1.67 -11.51 -12.90
C THR A 6 -3.08 -11.39 -13.45
N ALA A 7 -4.05 -10.95 -12.64
CA ALA A 7 -5.42 -10.68 -13.07
C ALA A 7 -5.61 -9.28 -13.70
N GLY A 8 -4.53 -8.51 -13.87
CA GLY A 8 -4.50 -7.25 -14.62
C GLY A 8 -4.60 -6.00 -13.75
N LEU A 9 -5.07 -4.89 -14.35
CA LEU A 9 -4.98 -3.55 -13.76
C LEU A 9 -5.78 -3.34 -12.45
N LYS A 10 -6.64 -4.27 -12.07
CA LYS A 10 -7.44 -4.18 -10.82
C LYS A 10 -7.01 -5.21 -9.78
N ASP A 11 -5.85 -5.83 -9.99
CA ASP A 11 -5.23 -6.83 -9.12
C ASP A 11 -4.18 -6.20 -8.19
N ASP A 12 -4.47 -4.96 -7.79
CA ASP A 12 -3.61 -4.12 -6.98
C ASP A 12 -3.93 -4.38 -5.52
N PHE A 13 -2.93 -4.27 -4.65
CA PHE A 13 -3.16 -4.36 -3.22
C PHE A 13 -2.23 -3.45 -2.42
N VAL A 14 -2.72 -3.03 -1.25
CA VAL A 14 -1.95 -2.41 -0.18
C VAL A 14 -2.10 -3.30 1.05
N GLU A 15 -0.97 -3.59 1.70
CA GLU A 15 -0.92 -4.29 2.97
C GLU A 15 -0.41 -3.30 4.03
N ILE A 16 -1.07 -3.28 5.20
CA ILE A 16 -0.63 -2.50 6.36
C ILE A 16 -0.27 -3.48 7.47
N PHE A 17 0.92 -3.28 8.05
CA PHE A 17 1.41 -4.05 9.20
C PHE A 17 1.28 -3.24 10.50
N ASN A 18 0.86 -3.91 11.59
CA ASN A 18 0.91 -3.36 12.94
C ASN A 18 2.21 -3.79 13.65
N PRO A 19 3.23 -2.91 13.80
CA PRO A 19 4.50 -3.27 14.43
C PRO A 19 4.45 -3.37 15.96
N THR A 20 3.29 -3.15 16.58
CA THR A 20 3.17 -3.08 18.03
C THR A 20 2.77 -4.43 18.65
N ALA A 21 3.06 -4.60 19.94
CA ALA A 21 2.66 -5.77 20.72
C ALA A 21 1.18 -5.77 21.15
N SER A 22 0.37 -4.84 20.65
CA SER A 22 -1.04 -4.66 20.99
C SER A 22 -1.89 -4.49 19.73
N PRO A 23 -3.19 -4.83 19.75
CA PRO A 23 -4.09 -4.50 18.65
C PRO A 23 -4.16 -2.98 18.41
N ILE A 24 -4.32 -2.58 17.15
CA ILE A 24 -4.57 -1.19 16.74
C ILE A 24 -5.98 -1.11 16.15
N ASP A 25 -6.85 -0.31 16.76
CA ASP A 25 -8.14 0.08 16.19
C ASP A 25 -7.93 1.03 15.00
N LEU A 26 -8.65 0.76 13.91
CA LEU A 26 -8.51 1.45 12.63
C LEU A 26 -9.40 2.69 12.49
N ALA A 27 -10.13 3.11 13.53
CA ALA A 27 -10.84 4.38 13.51
C ALA A 27 -9.90 5.53 13.16
N GLY A 28 -10.31 6.31 12.16
CA GLY A 28 -9.56 7.47 11.67
C GLY A 28 -8.40 7.14 10.73
N TYR A 29 -8.08 5.85 10.51
CA TYR A 29 -7.10 5.46 9.50
C TYR A 29 -7.69 5.51 8.10
N VAL A 30 -6.92 6.04 7.16
CA VAL A 30 -7.30 6.16 5.76
C VAL A 30 -6.12 5.76 4.87
N ILE A 31 -6.39 4.91 3.88
CA ILE A 31 -5.52 4.76 2.72
C ILE A 31 -6.06 5.67 1.64
N SER A 32 -5.27 6.58 1.10
CA SER A 32 -5.59 7.31 -0.12
C SER A 32 -4.51 7.12 -1.18
N ALA A 33 -4.85 7.41 -2.44
CA ALA A 33 -3.89 7.33 -3.53
C ALA A 33 -4.09 8.47 -4.53
N ARG A 34 -3.01 8.87 -5.18
CA ARG A 34 -3.04 9.94 -6.18
C ARG A 34 -2.04 9.66 -7.30
N SER A 35 -2.45 9.89 -8.54
CA SER A 35 -1.52 9.92 -9.68
C SER A 35 -0.57 11.12 -9.55
N PRO A 36 0.72 10.97 -9.90
CA PRO A 36 1.68 12.07 -9.82
C PRO A 36 1.37 13.23 -10.76
N THR A 37 0.57 13.01 -11.81
CA THR A 37 0.14 14.05 -12.76
C THR A 37 -1.11 14.81 -12.29
N SER A 38 -1.71 14.40 -11.16
CA SER A 38 -2.88 15.07 -10.56
C SER A 38 -2.46 16.19 -9.61
N ASN A 39 -3.36 17.15 -9.40
CA ASN A 39 -3.11 18.28 -8.51
C ASN A 39 -2.88 17.82 -7.06
N LYS A 40 -1.93 18.43 -6.37
CA LYS A 40 -1.73 18.20 -4.93
C LYS A 40 -3.04 18.43 -4.15
N GLY A 41 -3.39 17.51 -3.25
CA GLY A 41 -4.61 17.54 -2.46
C GLY A 41 -5.83 16.93 -3.14
N SER A 42 -5.69 16.35 -4.33
CA SER A 42 -6.73 15.55 -5.00
C SER A 42 -6.64 14.06 -4.66
N ASP A 43 -6.22 13.74 -3.43
CA ASP A 43 -6.03 12.37 -2.98
C ASP A 43 -7.38 11.64 -2.92
N MET A 44 -7.45 10.46 -3.53
CA MET A 44 -8.66 9.66 -3.53
C MET A 44 -8.57 8.60 -2.45
N GLU A 45 -9.54 8.58 -1.53
CA GLU A 45 -9.65 7.52 -0.53
C GLU A 45 -9.83 6.16 -1.20
N ARG A 46 -9.00 5.20 -0.78
CA ARG A 46 -9.02 3.80 -1.20
C ARG A 46 -9.51 2.89 -0.09
N PHE A 47 -9.37 3.32 1.17
CA PHE A 47 -9.90 2.61 2.33
C PHE A 47 -10.11 3.59 3.48
N VAL A 48 -11.17 3.39 4.25
CA VAL A 48 -11.44 4.12 5.49
C VAL A 48 -11.71 3.10 6.58
N GLY A 49 -10.87 3.10 7.61
CA GLY A 49 -10.99 2.20 8.74
C GLY A 49 -12.20 2.52 9.63
N ALA A 50 -12.87 1.49 10.09
CA ALA A 50 -14.01 1.60 10.99
C ALA A 50 -13.61 1.39 12.46
N SER A 51 -14.35 2.01 13.38
CA SER A 51 -14.20 1.71 14.81
C SER A 51 -14.59 0.26 15.10
N GLY A 52 -13.79 -0.43 15.92
CA GLY A 52 -13.92 -1.85 16.20
C GLY A 52 -13.31 -2.76 15.14
N GLN A 53 -12.79 -2.20 14.03
CA GLN A 53 -11.94 -2.93 13.11
C GLN A 53 -10.50 -2.80 13.60
N GLU A 54 -9.86 -3.92 13.96
CA GLU A 54 -8.53 -3.91 14.56
C GLU A 54 -7.54 -4.71 13.71
N ILE A 55 -6.30 -4.23 13.61
CA ILE A 55 -5.17 -5.05 13.21
C ILE A 55 -4.57 -5.67 14.49
N PRO A 56 -4.52 -7.01 14.63
CA PRO A 56 -3.92 -7.66 15.80
C PRO A 56 -2.45 -7.23 16.01
N ALA A 57 -1.92 -7.51 17.20
CA ALA A 57 -0.49 -7.33 17.49
C ALA A 57 0.36 -8.08 16.47
N TYR A 58 1.30 -7.39 15.81
CA TYR A 58 2.10 -7.96 14.71
C TYR A 58 1.27 -8.53 13.55
N GLY A 59 0.02 -8.09 13.41
CA GLY A 59 -0.89 -8.52 12.37
C GLY A 59 -0.83 -7.63 11.13
N HIS A 60 -1.60 -8.04 10.12
CA HIS A 60 -1.67 -7.40 8.81
C HIS A 60 -3.11 -7.06 8.44
N LEU A 61 -3.30 -6.06 7.58
CA LEU A 61 -4.55 -5.75 6.91
C LEU A 61 -4.30 -5.71 5.41
N LEU A 62 -5.04 -6.51 4.65
CA LEU A 62 -4.97 -6.57 3.20
C LEU A 62 -6.15 -5.82 2.58
N VAL A 63 -5.85 -4.77 1.81
CA VAL A 63 -6.85 -4.03 1.03
C VAL A 63 -6.51 -4.16 -0.46
N ALA A 64 -7.46 -4.63 -1.26
CA ALA A 64 -7.19 -4.97 -2.66
C ALA A 64 -8.26 -4.49 -3.66
N GLY A 65 -7.93 -4.49 -4.95
CA GLY A 65 -8.85 -4.15 -6.03
C GLY A 65 -9.83 -5.28 -6.39
N ASP A 66 -10.84 -4.96 -7.21
CA ASP A 66 -11.94 -5.91 -7.55
C ASP A 66 -11.48 -7.20 -8.27
N SER A 67 -10.31 -7.18 -8.88
CA SER A 67 -9.79 -8.31 -9.65
C SER A 67 -8.66 -9.01 -8.94
N PHE A 68 -8.44 -8.70 -7.67
CA PHE A 68 -7.45 -9.39 -6.85
C PHE A 68 -7.78 -10.88 -6.74
N ASP A 69 -6.81 -11.74 -7.08
CA ASP A 69 -7.02 -13.18 -7.24
C ASP A 69 -6.08 -14.07 -6.39
N ASP A 70 -5.45 -13.48 -5.36
CA ASP A 70 -4.54 -14.15 -4.44
C ASP A 70 -5.23 -14.50 -3.09
N THR A 71 -4.53 -14.37 -1.95
CA THR A 71 -5.09 -14.51 -0.60
C THR A 71 -6.36 -13.67 -0.41
N ALA A 72 -7.34 -14.15 0.37
CA ALA A 72 -8.54 -13.39 0.65
C ALA A 72 -8.22 -12.01 1.27
N GLU A 73 -8.76 -10.94 0.66
CA GLU A 73 -8.64 -9.57 1.15
C GLU A 73 -9.54 -9.30 2.37
N ASP A 74 -9.11 -8.39 3.23
CA ASP A 74 -9.91 -7.93 4.38
C ASP A 74 -10.84 -6.79 3.99
N ALA A 75 -10.50 -6.05 2.94
CA ALA A 75 -11.33 -5.00 2.36
C ALA A 75 -11.05 -4.80 0.86
N THR A 76 -12.07 -4.40 0.12
CA THR A 76 -11.91 -3.95 -1.27
C THR A 76 -11.64 -2.45 -1.31
N PHE A 77 -10.82 -1.99 -2.27
CA PHE A 77 -10.65 -0.57 -2.51
C PHE A 77 -11.98 0.12 -2.76
N LEU A 78 -12.18 1.30 -2.18
CA LEU A 78 -13.34 2.12 -2.43
C LEU A 78 -13.47 2.41 -3.94
N GLY A 79 -14.65 2.07 -4.49
CA GLY A 79 -14.95 2.15 -5.92
C GLY A 79 -14.34 1.04 -6.79
N GLY A 80 -13.56 0.12 -6.21
CA GLY A 80 -13.00 -1.02 -6.93
C GLY A 80 -11.93 -0.65 -7.97
N ILE A 81 -11.27 0.49 -7.78
CA ILE A 81 -10.37 1.10 -8.77
C ILE A 81 -8.92 0.73 -8.47
N SER A 82 -8.14 0.48 -9.52
CA SER A 82 -6.67 0.42 -9.51
C SER A 82 -6.01 1.60 -8.78
N LEU A 83 -4.85 1.35 -8.17
CA LEU A 83 -3.95 2.39 -7.68
C LEU A 83 -3.24 3.13 -8.81
N GLY A 84 -3.10 2.49 -9.98
CA GLY A 84 -2.36 2.98 -11.14
C GLY A 84 -0.88 2.60 -11.09
N ASN A 85 -0.25 2.59 -12.26
CA ASN A 85 1.17 2.24 -12.44
C ASN A 85 2.15 3.34 -12.02
N ASP A 86 1.69 4.58 -11.96
CA ASP A 86 2.36 5.72 -11.35
C ASP A 86 1.48 6.26 -10.22
N THR A 87 1.89 6.10 -8.96
CA THR A 87 1.01 6.39 -7.84
C THR A 87 1.77 6.78 -6.58
N LEU A 88 1.18 7.72 -5.83
CA LEU A 88 1.52 8.01 -4.45
C LEU A 88 0.45 7.34 -3.59
N VAL A 89 0.84 6.40 -2.73
CA VAL A 89 -0.05 5.74 -1.76
C VAL A 89 0.15 6.35 -0.39
N PHE A 90 -0.96 6.64 0.28
CA PHE A 90 -1.00 7.40 1.50
C PHE A 90 -1.65 6.66 2.66
N LEU A 91 -0.89 6.31 3.70
CA LEU A 91 -1.45 6.01 5.03
C LEU A 91 -1.55 7.29 5.88
N SER A 92 -2.73 7.58 6.39
CA SER A 92 -2.99 8.70 7.29
C SER A 92 -3.86 8.28 8.47
N LYS A 93 -3.76 9.01 9.58
CA LYS A 93 -4.65 8.89 10.75
C LYS A 93 -5.17 10.25 11.16
N ASP A 94 -6.49 10.41 11.24
CA ASP A 94 -7.14 11.67 11.63
C ASP A 94 -6.64 12.88 10.80
N GLY A 95 -6.37 12.65 9.51
CA GLY A 95 -5.83 13.63 8.57
C GLY A 95 -4.31 13.88 8.67
N ALA A 96 -3.63 13.31 9.67
CA ALA A 96 -2.18 13.35 9.76
C ALA A 96 -1.55 12.25 8.91
N ARG A 97 -0.61 12.62 8.05
CA ARG A 97 0.20 11.69 7.26
C ARG A 97 1.04 10.82 8.18
N LEU A 98 0.94 9.49 8.05
CA LEU A 98 1.80 8.55 8.76
C LEU A 98 2.91 8.01 7.87
N ASP A 99 2.56 7.51 6.68
CA ASP A 99 3.52 6.81 5.81
C ASP A 99 3.17 6.98 4.32
N VAL A 100 4.19 7.02 3.47
CA VAL A 100 4.10 7.23 2.03
C VAL A 100 4.90 6.19 1.25
N VAL A 101 4.25 5.59 0.25
CA VAL A 101 4.96 4.80 -0.77
C VAL A 101 4.67 5.42 -2.12
N CYS A 102 5.72 5.74 -2.87
CA CYS A 102 5.62 6.34 -4.20
C CYS A 102 6.27 5.44 -5.23
N VAL A 103 5.48 5.09 -6.23
CA VAL A 103 5.81 4.13 -7.25
C VAL A 103 5.70 4.79 -8.61
N CYS A 104 6.73 4.70 -9.44
CA CYS A 104 6.71 5.25 -10.79
C CYS A 104 7.11 4.21 -11.83
N ALA A 105 6.43 4.25 -12.97
CA ALA A 105 6.70 3.47 -14.17
C ALA A 105 7.06 4.40 -15.34
N ASP A 106 6.20 5.37 -15.64
CA ASP A 106 6.30 6.23 -16.83
C ASP A 106 6.49 7.72 -16.49
N HIS A 107 5.97 8.15 -15.34
CA HIS A 107 5.92 9.57 -14.93
C HIS A 107 6.92 9.91 -13.81
N CYS A 108 8.11 9.29 -13.82
CA CYS A 108 9.11 9.45 -12.76
C CYS A 108 9.72 10.87 -12.63
N ALA A 109 9.46 11.79 -13.57
CA ALA A 109 9.99 13.15 -13.58
C ALA A 109 9.03 14.21 -13.01
N GLU A 110 7.84 13.82 -12.53
CA GLU A 110 6.83 14.75 -12.01
C GLU A 110 7.26 15.44 -10.69
N PRO A 111 6.84 16.69 -10.45
CA PRO A 111 7.23 17.41 -9.24
C PRO A 111 6.52 16.92 -7.96
N SER A 112 5.41 16.20 -8.10
CA SER A 112 4.61 15.67 -7.00
C SER A 112 5.37 14.68 -6.12
N TRP A 113 6.44 14.08 -6.64
CA TRP A 113 7.34 13.19 -5.91
C TRP A 113 8.10 13.84 -4.74
N ALA A 114 8.10 15.18 -4.65
CA ALA A 114 8.60 15.88 -3.47
C ALA A 114 7.86 15.49 -2.16
N GLU A 115 6.63 14.98 -2.26
CA GLU A 115 5.86 14.47 -1.11
C GLU A 115 6.31 13.09 -0.63
N CYS A 116 7.26 12.46 -1.33
CA CYS A 116 7.81 11.14 -1.05
C CYS A 116 9.21 11.20 -0.42
N GLY A 117 9.60 12.35 0.13
CA GLY A 117 10.97 12.57 0.62
C GLY A 117 12.03 12.57 -0.50
N GLY A 118 11.63 12.61 -1.77
CA GLY A 118 12.50 12.68 -2.94
C GLY A 118 13.04 11.33 -3.45
N VAL A 119 12.55 10.20 -2.94
CA VAL A 119 12.93 8.86 -3.41
C VAL A 119 11.71 8.17 -4.01
N LEU A 120 11.94 7.50 -5.12
CA LEU A 120 10.92 6.81 -5.91
C LEU A 120 11.26 5.34 -6.01
N MET A 121 10.24 4.50 -5.83
CA MET A 121 10.34 3.09 -6.13
C MET A 121 10.00 2.88 -7.60
N GLU A 122 10.85 2.15 -8.31
CA GLU A 122 10.50 1.65 -9.63
C GLU A 122 9.31 0.71 -9.52
N ASN A 123 8.33 0.85 -10.40
CA ASN A 123 7.16 -0.01 -10.39
C ASN A 123 7.53 -1.43 -10.84
N PRO A 124 7.44 -2.43 -9.95
CA PRO A 124 7.74 -3.80 -10.33
C PRO A 124 6.76 -4.39 -11.35
N ALA A 125 5.55 -3.83 -11.49
CA ALA A 125 4.56 -4.26 -12.48
C ALA A 125 5.02 -4.09 -13.94
N THR A 126 6.06 -3.30 -14.18
CA THR A 126 6.68 -3.17 -15.51
C THR A 126 7.54 -4.40 -15.87
N ALA A 127 7.87 -5.23 -14.88
CA ALA A 127 8.61 -6.48 -15.07
C ALA A 127 7.67 -7.64 -15.42
N VAL A 128 8.15 -8.55 -16.28
CA VAL A 128 7.55 -9.87 -16.46
C VAL A 128 8.32 -10.84 -15.55
N PRO A 129 7.65 -11.62 -14.66
CA PRO A 129 6.19 -11.75 -14.47
C PRO A 129 5.57 -10.65 -13.59
N LYS A 130 4.26 -10.39 -13.77
CA LYS A 130 3.50 -9.32 -13.09
C LYS A 130 3.18 -9.59 -11.61
N ASP A 131 3.67 -10.69 -11.04
CA ASP A 131 3.36 -11.09 -9.67
C ASP A 131 4.45 -10.67 -8.67
N ILE A 132 4.84 -9.39 -8.77
CA ILE A 132 5.90 -8.81 -7.95
C ILE A 132 5.32 -7.65 -7.15
N SER A 133 5.65 -7.61 -5.87
CA SER A 133 5.20 -6.58 -4.94
C SER A 133 6.39 -5.84 -4.32
N LEU A 134 6.14 -4.60 -3.89
CA LEU A 134 7.05 -3.84 -3.04
C LEU A 134 6.77 -4.20 -1.57
N HIS A 135 7.81 -4.60 -0.84
CA HIS A 135 7.74 -4.92 0.59
C HIS A 135 8.97 -4.37 1.33
N ARG A 136 8.85 -4.16 2.63
CA ARG A 136 9.93 -3.62 3.47
C ARG A 136 11.02 -4.68 3.75
N VAL A 137 12.27 -4.26 3.79
CA VAL A 137 13.45 -5.06 4.16
C VAL A 137 14.33 -4.27 5.16
N PRO A 138 14.56 -4.81 6.38
CA PRO A 138 14.02 -6.07 6.89
C PRO A 138 12.48 -6.04 7.01
N PRO A 139 11.80 -7.20 6.89
CA PRO A 139 10.35 -7.25 6.98
C PRO A 139 9.86 -6.55 8.23
N CYS A 140 8.72 -5.86 8.13
CA CYS A 140 8.02 -5.30 9.28
C CYS A 140 8.77 -4.16 10.02
N VAL A 141 9.87 -3.65 9.46
CA VAL A 141 10.64 -2.52 10.01
C VAL A 141 10.55 -1.33 9.06
N ASP A 142 10.13 -0.19 9.59
CA ASP A 142 10.13 1.11 8.91
C ASP A 142 11.27 1.97 9.48
N THR A 143 12.13 2.47 8.61
CA THR A 143 13.23 3.37 8.99
C THR A 143 12.95 4.83 8.62
N ASP A 144 11.69 5.15 8.32
CA ASP A 144 11.24 6.39 7.68
C ASP A 144 12.02 6.69 6.39
N ASN A 145 12.54 5.63 5.74
CA ASN A 145 13.37 5.73 4.55
C ASN A 145 12.77 4.88 3.43
N PRO A 146 12.30 5.49 2.33
CA PRO A 146 11.71 4.76 1.20
C PRO A 146 12.64 3.69 0.58
N VAL A 147 13.95 3.75 0.83
CA VAL A 147 14.90 2.70 0.40
C VAL A 147 14.71 1.37 1.17
N ASP A 148 13.93 1.36 2.25
CA ASP A 148 13.57 0.10 2.92
C ASP A 148 12.58 -0.74 2.11
N PHE A 149 11.97 -0.23 1.03
CA PHE A 149 11.21 -1.06 0.11
C PHE A 149 12.09 -1.73 -0.94
N VAL A 150 11.81 -3.01 -1.22
CA VAL A 150 12.38 -3.75 -2.35
C VAL A 150 11.29 -4.48 -3.10
N ALA A 151 11.55 -4.79 -4.37
CA ALA A 151 10.69 -5.66 -5.17
C ALA A 151 11.00 -7.13 -4.89
N GLY A 152 9.96 -7.96 -4.82
CA GLY A 152 10.07 -9.42 -4.78
C GLY A 152 8.71 -10.10 -4.97
N ASP A 153 8.71 -11.43 -4.93
CA ASP A 153 7.48 -12.23 -5.10
C ASP A 153 6.37 -11.73 -4.16
N SER A 154 5.14 -11.66 -4.68
CA SER A 154 3.99 -11.29 -3.85
C SER A 154 3.73 -12.36 -2.80
N SER A 155 3.56 -11.94 -1.54
CA SER A 155 3.15 -12.80 -0.44
C SER A 155 2.20 -12.06 0.51
N PRO A 156 1.03 -11.60 0.04
CA PRO A 156 0.14 -10.76 0.82
C PRO A 156 -0.45 -11.50 2.02
N LEU A 157 -0.57 -10.78 3.14
CA LEU A 157 -1.08 -11.23 4.43
C LEU A 157 -2.25 -10.33 4.87
N GLY A 158 -3.28 -10.94 5.45
CA GLY A 158 -4.46 -10.25 5.97
C GLY A 158 -4.69 -10.47 7.46
N LEU A 159 -5.85 -10.08 7.96
CA LEU A 159 -6.20 -10.13 9.40
C LEU A 159 -6.18 -11.55 9.98
N THR A 160 -6.36 -12.56 9.13
CA THR A 160 -6.36 -13.98 9.53
C THR A 160 -5.01 -14.66 9.38
N SER A 161 -4.02 -13.97 8.79
CA SER A 161 -2.66 -14.49 8.64
C SER A 161 -1.94 -14.56 10.00
N PRO A 162 -0.96 -15.48 10.17
CA PRO A 162 -0.17 -15.53 11.38
C PRO A 162 0.55 -14.20 11.65
N PRO A 163 0.64 -13.75 12.91
CA PRO A 163 1.39 -12.55 13.25
C PRO A 163 2.87 -12.69 12.87
N THR A 164 3.53 -11.58 12.57
CA THR A 164 4.95 -11.52 12.18
C THR A 164 5.75 -10.67 13.19
N PRO A 165 6.09 -11.21 14.37
CA PRO A 165 6.90 -10.50 15.34
C PRO A 165 8.31 -10.20 14.81
N PRO A 166 8.95 -9.11 15.25
CA PRO A 166 10.34 -8.78 14.92
C PRO A 166 11.36 -9.74 15.53
#